data_AF-A0A7S1HAI1-F1
#
_entry.id   AF-A0A7S1HAI1-F1
#
_cell.length_a   1.000
_cell.length_b   1.000
_cell.length_c   1.000
_cell.angle_alpha   90.00
_cell.angle_beta   90.00
_cell.angle_gamma   90.00
#
_symmetry.space_group_name_H-M   'P 1'
#
loop_
_entity.id
_entity.type
_entity.pdbx_description
1 polymer ?
#
loop_
_entity_poly.entity_id
_entity_poly.type
_entity_poly.pdbx_seq_one_letter_code
_entity_poly.pdbx_strand_id
1 'polypeptide(L)'
;GPHQVGVAVDPVTIDSIAKFGTSREVAGRVIGVERKKDGVTGARLVGVSEDERGGSMYYTIEYESKSSRGDKHFIACVTIADKKLFAMTAQAKIANFEEAEADLRAIVASFLVTPPK
;
A
#
# COMPACT_ATOMS: atom_id res chain seq x y z
N GLY A 1 16.81 -8.58 -0.35
CA GLY A 1 16.15 -9.81 0.11
C GLY A 1 15.14 -10.28 -0.92
N PRO A 2 14.29 -11.28 -0.60
CA PRO A 2 13.21 -11.76 -1.46
C PRO A 2 12.07 -10.73 -1.63
N HIS A 3 12.11 -9.63 -0.87
CA HIS A 3 11.17 -8.54 -0.91
C HIS A 3 11.73 -7.26 -1.56
N GLN A 4 10.84 -6.43 -2.06
CA GLN A 4 11.10 -5.09 -2.58
C GLN A 4 10.18 -4.09 -1.89
N VAL A 5 10.69 -2.88 -1.64
CA VAL A 5 9.94 -1.76 -1.05
C VAL A 5 10.10 -0.54 -1.94
N GLY A 6 9.03 0.23 -2.09
CA GLY A 6 9.05 1.52 -2.78
C GLY A 6 8.07 2.50 -2.14
N VAL A 7 8.41 3.79 -2.16
CA VAL A 7 7.55 4.88 -1.68
C VAL A 7 7.36 5.87 -2.81
N ALA A 8 6.10 6.20 -3.10
CA ALA A 8 5.72 7.32 -3.96
C ALA A 8 5.21 8.46 -3.08
N VAL A 9 5.54 9.70 -3.46
CA VAL A 9 5.10 10.91 -2.78
C VAL A 9 4.58 11.89 -3.83
N ASP A 10 3.31 12.25 -3.71
CA ASP A 10 2.63 13.10 -4.68
C ASP A 10 1.90 14.25 -3.98
N PRO A 11 1.93 15.49 -4.49
CA PRO A 11 1.16 16.59 -3.93
C PRO A 11 -0.34 16.35 -4.12
N VAL A 12 -1.14 16.72 -3.12
CA VAL A 12 -2.61 16.65 -3.11
C VAL A 12 -3.21 17.90 -2.49
N THR A 13 -4.50 18.13 -2.67
CA THR A 13 -5.19 19.31 -2.11
C THR A 13 -5.83 19.05 -0.74
N ILE A 14 -5.99 17.77 -0.38
CA ILE A 14 -6.57 17.31 0.88
C ILE A 14 -5.48 17.09 1.94
N ASP A 15 -5.87 17.14 3.21
CA ASP A 15 -4.98 17.05 4.38
C ASP A 15 -5.09 15.71 5.13
N SER A 16 -6.00 14.83 4.71
CA SER A 16 -6.25 13.54 5.34
C SER A 16 -6.76 12.54 4.31
N ILE A 17 -6.29 11.30 4.41
CA ILE A 17 -6.71 10.20 3.53
C ILE A 17 -8.20 9.90 3.66
N ALA A 18 -8.82 10.17 4.81
CA ALA A 18 -10.26 10.00 5.01
C ALA A 18 -11.11 10.92 4.11
N LYS A 19 -10.55 12.07 3.67
CA LYS A 19 -11.21 12.93 2.67
C LYS A 19 -11.19 12.34 1.26
N PHE A 20 -10.33 11.34 1.00
CA PHE A 20 -10.28 10.64 -0.27
C PHE A 20 -11.37 9.56 -0.37
N GLY A 21 -11.74 8.97 0.76
CA GLY A 21 -12.73 7.91 0.94
C GLY A 21 -12.36 7.02 2.13
N THR A 22 -13.23 6.07 2.45
CA THR A 22 -12.97 5.01 3.43
C THR A 22 -11.83 4.09 2.97
N SER A 23 -11.17 3.41 3.90
CA SER A 23 -10.12 2.43 3.59
C SER A 23 -10.54 1.39 2.55
N ARG A 24 -11.80 0.95 2.57
CA ARG A 24 -12.36 0.01 1.58
C ARG A 24 -12.53 0.62 0.19
N GLU A 25 -12.97 1.87 0.10
CA GLU A 25 -13.08 2.59 -1.18
C GLU A 25 -11.71 2.84 -1.78
N VAL A 26 -10.73 3.24 -0.95
CA VAL A 26 -9.34 3.42 -1.40
C VAL A 26 -8.75 2.09 -1.86
N ALA A 27 -8.96 0.99 -1.12
CA ALA A 27 -8.56 -0.35 -1.54
C ALA A 27 -9.16 -0.72 -2.91
N GLY A 28 -10.46 -0.46 -3.12
CA GLY A 28 -11.11 -0.66 -4.41
C GLY A 28 -10.44 0.11 -5.55
N ARG A 29 -10.05 1.37 -5.31
CA ARG A 29 -9.30 2.19 -6.28
C ARG A 29 -7.91 1.61 -6.56
N VAL A 30 -7.18 1.18 -5.53
CA VAL A 30 -5.85 0.55 -5.67
C VAL A 30 -5.92 -0.71 -6.52
N ILE A 31 -6.85 -1.62 -6.23
CA ILE A 31 -7.08 -2.82 -7.05
C ILE A 31 -7.46 -2.46 -8.49
N GLY A 32 -8.32 -1.45 -8.65
CA GLY A 32 -8.72 -0.96 -9.97
C GLY A 32 -7.55 -0.42 -10.81
N VAL A 33 -6.59 0.27 -10.18
CA VAL A 33 -5.36 0.74 -10.83
C VAL A 33 -4.44 -0.44 -11.15
N GLU A 34 -4.24 -1.37 -10.22
CA GLU A 34 -3.38 -2.54 -10.42
C GLU A 34 -3.84 -3.37 -11.62
N ARG A 35 -5.15 -3.65 -11.72
CA ARG A 35 -5.73 -4.42 -12.84
C ARG A 35 -5.56 -3.77 -14.21
N LYS A 36 -5.31 -2.45 -14.27
CA LYS A 36 -5.10 -1.71 -15.52
C LYS A 36 -3.64 -1.67 -15.95
N LYS A 37 -2.70 -2.13 -15.12
CA LYS A 37 -1.28 -2.15 -15.48
C LYS A 37 -1.04 -3.17 -16.59
N ASP A 38 -0.19 -2.79 -17.54
CA ASP A 38 0.20 -3.67 -18.64
C ASP A 38 0.74 -5.01 -18.12
N GLY A 39 0.31 -6.12 -18.72
CA GLY A 39 0.74 -7.48 -18.33
C GLY A 39 0.14 -8.05 -17.04
N VAL A 40 -0.69 -7.30 -16.29
CA VAL A 40 -1.47 -7.83 -15.15
C VAL A 40 -2.71 -8.56 -15.67
N THR A 41 -2.91 -9.80 -15.24
CA THR A 41 -4.04 -10.66 -15.66
C THR A 41 -5.11 -10.78 -14.58
N GLY A 42 -4.80 -10.40 -13.34
CA GLY A 42 -5.78 -10.31 -12.27
C GLY A 42 -5.17 -9.68 -11.02
N ALA A 43 -6.00 -9.01 -10.23
CA ALA A 43 -5.62 -8.56 -8.90
C ALA A 43 -6.79 -8.74 -7.92
N ARG A 44 -6.49 -9.19 -6.71
CA ARG A 44 -7.49 -9.52 -5.69
C ARG A 44 -7.08 -8.93 -4.35
N LEU A 45 -8.05 -8.29 -3.70
CA LEU A 45 -7.91 -7.81 -2.34
C LEU A 45 -7.81 -8.99 -1.37
N VAL A 46 -6.81 -8.97 -0.50
CA VAL A 46 -6.60 -9.95 0.58
C VAL A 46 -7.11 -9.38 1.89
N GLY A 47 -6.75 -8.14 2.23
CA GLY A 47 -7.10 -7.50 3.49
C GLY A 47 -7.06 -5.98 3.43
N VAL A 48 -7.78 -5.35 4.35
CA VAL A 48 -7.76 -3.91 4.56
C VAL A 48 -7.78 -3.67 6.06
N SER A 49 -6.91 -2.79 6.53
CA SER A 49 -6.95 -2.26 7.88
C SER A 49 -6.64 -0.77 7.86
N GLU A 50 -7.01 -0.11 8.95
CA GLU A 50 -6.73 1.30 9.17
C GLU A 50 -6.29 1.51 10.61
N ASP A 51 -5.38 2.45 10.79
CA ASP A 51 -4.89 2.82 12.10
C ASP A 51 -4.27 4.22 12.09
N GLU A 52 -4.21 4.84 13.26
CA GLU A 52 -3.66 6.19 13.42
C GLU A 52 -2.24 6.11 14.00
N ARG A 53 -1.28 6.78 13.34
CA ARG A 53 0.13 6.81 13.76
C ARG A 53 0.67 8.23 13.64
N GLY A 54 1.33 8.73 14.67
CA GLY A 54 1.96 10.07 14.63
C GLY A 54 1.00 11.20 14.23
N GLY A 55 -0.28 11.09 14.58
CA GLY A 55 -1.32 12.08 14.28
C GLY A 55 -1.84 12.07 12.83
N SER A 56 -1.54 11.03 12.05
CA SER A 56 -2.10 10.84 10.70
C SER A 56 -2.79 9.49 10.59
N MET A 57 -3.85 9.43 9.78
CA MET A 57 -4.58 8.19 9.48
C MET A 57 -3.86 7.41 8.37
N TYR A 58 -3.68 6.11 8.55
CA TYR A 58 -3.04 5.20 7.60
C TYR A 58 -4.02 4.13 7.15
N TYR A 59 -4.04 3.86 5.86
CA TYR A 59 -4.74 2.72 5.29
C TYR A 59 -3.73 1.68 4.82
N THR A 60 -3.84 0.47 5.35
CA THR A 60 -3.04 -0.67 4.93
C THR A 60 -3.91 -1.57 4.04
N ILE A 61 -3.43 -1.83 2.83
CA ILE A 61 -4.15 -2.54 1.77
C ILE A 61 -3.28 -3.71 1.33
N GLU A 62 -3.74 -4.93 1.61
CA GLU A 62 -3.04 -6.16 1.27
C GLU A 62 -3.71 -6.80 0.05
N TYR A 63 -2.93 -7.13 -0.98
CA TYR A 63 -3.48 -7.67 -2.23
C TYR A 63 -2.49 -8.53 -3.01
N GLU A 64 -3.03 -9.43 -3.82
CA GLU A 64 -2.29 -10.24 -4.77
C GLU A 64 -2.47 -9.70 -6.19
N SER A 65 -1.40 -9.70 -6.98
CA SER A 65 -1.39 -9.36 -8.41
C SER A 65 -0.81 -10.51 -9.21
N LYS A 66 -1.58 -11.02 -10.16
CA LYS A 66 -1.15 -12.03 -11.14
C LYS A 66 -0.71 -11.35 -12.41
N SER A 67 0.47 -11.71 -12.93
CA SER A 67 1.01 -11.06 -14.12
C SER A 67 1.93 -11.97 -14.93
N SER A 68 2.12 -11.63 -16.20
CA SER A 68 3.09 -12.29 -17.08
C SER A 68 4.54 -12.19 -16.58
N ARG A 69 4.82 -11.25 -15.66
CA ARG A 69 6.13 -11.00 -15.06
C ARG A 69 6.29 -11.67 -13.69
N GLY A 70 5.33 -12.51 -13.32
CA GLY A 70 5.27 -13.24 -12.06
C GLY A 70 4.26 -12.66 -11.08
N ASP A 71 3.76 -13.55 -10.22
CA ASP A 71 2.72 -13.23 -9.25
C ASP A 71 3.34 -12.64 -7.98
N LYS A 72 2.70 -11.59 -7.48
CA LYS A 72 3.20 -10.77 -6.37
C LYS A 72 2.14 -10.63 -5.28
N HIS A 73 2.61 -10.62 -4.05
CA HIS A 73 1.84 -10.25 -2.87
C HIS A 73 2.32 -8.89 -2.40
N PHE A 74 1.41 -7.94 -2.25
CA PHE A 74 1.66 -6.56 -1.85
C PHE A 74 1.02 -6.28 -0.50
N ILE A 75 1.75 -5.55 0.35
CA ILE A 75 1.23 -4.82 1.49
C ILE A 75 1.51 -3.34 1.22
N ALA A 76 0.47 -2.59 0.85
CA ALA A 76 0.56 -1.16 0.62
C ALA A 76 0.11 -0.39 1.86
N CYS A 77 0.82 0.67 2.22
CA CYS A 77 0.46 1.56 3.31
C CYS A 77 0.37 2.99 2.78
N VAL A 78 -0.78 3.62 2.97
CA VAL A 78 -1.09 4.91 2.36
C VAL A 78 -1.53 5.89 3.43
N THR A 79 -1.00 7.11 3.38
CA THR A 79 -1.41 8.21 4.26
C THR A 79 -1.35 9.54 3.51
N ILE A 80 -1.97 10.56 4.08
CA ILE A 80 -1.82 11.94 3.62
C ILE A 80 -1.40 12.79 4.81
N ALA A 81 -0.30 13.51 4.65
CA ALA A 81 0.22 14.47 5.61
C ALA A 81 0.80 15.66 4.86
N ASP A 82 0.68 16.88 5.40
CA ASP A 82 1.21 18.10 4.77
C ASP A 82 0.82 18.25 3.29
N LYS A 83 -0.45 17.95 2.96
CA LYS A 83 -0.98 17.99 1.59
C LYS A 83 -0.15 17.17 0.59
N LYS A 84 0.47 16.08 1.04
CA LYS A 84 1.16 15.10 0.22
C LYS A 84 0.59 13.71 0.50
N LEU A 85 0.29 12.99 -0.57
CA LEU A 85 0.01 11.56 -0.53
C LEU A 85 1.32 10.81 -0.41
N PHE A 86 1.42 9.93 0.57
CA PHE A 86 2.51 8.99 0.71
C PHE A 86 1.95 7.59 0.50
N ALA A 87 2.44 6.90 -0.52
CA ALA A 87 2.05 5.53 -0.83
C ALA A 87 3.29 4.63 -0.79
N MET A 88 3.43 3.88 0.30
CA MET A 88 4.44 2.84 0.40
C MET A 88 3.88 1.52 -0.11
N THR A 89 4.70 0.78 -0.84
CA THR A 89 4.44 -0.60 -1.25
C THR A 89 5.58 -1.48 -0.78
N ALA A 90 5.24 -2.58 -0.13
CA ALA A 90 6.16 -3.64 0.22
C ALA A 90 5.65 -4.93 -0.43
N GLN A 91 6.51 -5.65 -1.15
CA GLN A 91 6.08 -6.81 -1.93
C GLN A 91 7.09 -7.95 -1.97
N ALA A 92 6.58 -9.16 -2.17
CA ALA A 92 7.36 -10.34 -2.52
C ALA A 92 6.68 -11.10 -3.66
N LYS A 93 7.38 -12.08 -4.25
CA LYS A 93 6.70 -13.10 -5.07
C LYS A 93 5.78 -13.92 -4.18
N ILE A 94 4.59 -14.31 -4.64
CA ILE A 94 3.66 -15.13 -3.84
C ILE A 94 4.36 -16.41 -3.34
N ALA A 95 5.15 -17.06 -4.20
CA ALA A 95 5.92 -18.27 -3.85
C ALA A 95 6.92 -18.07 -2.69
N ASN A 96 7.31 -16.83 -2.40
CA ASN A 96 8.27 -16.48 -1.34
C ASN A 96 7.62 -15.62 -0.26
N PHE A 97 6.29 -15.45 -0.27
CA PHE A 97 5.63 -14.51 0.63
C PHE A 97 5.71 -14.97 2.07
N GLU A 98 5.51 -16.27 2.33
CA GLU A 98 5.59 -16.85 3.68
C GLU A 98 6.94 -16.57 4.35
N GLU A 99 8.04 -16.72 3.62
CA GLU A 99 9.39 -16.40 4.12
C GLU A 99 9.57 -14.89 4.35
N ALA A 100 8.99 -14.06 3.48
CA ALA A 100 9.16 -12.60 3.51
C ALA A 100 8.14 -11.88 4.42
N GLU A 101 7.10 -12.56 4.90
CA GLU A 101 5.93 -11.92 5.50
C GLU A 101 6.29 -11.13 6.76
N ALA A 102 7.10 -11.72 7.64
CA ALA A 102 7.50 -11.07 8.89
C ALA A 102 8.26 -9.76 8.61
N ASP A 103 9.22 -9.77 7.69
CA ASP A 103 9.97 -8.59 7.28
C ASP A 103 9.05 -7.54 6.64
N LEU A 104 8.17 -7.95 5.72
CA LEU A 104 7.24 -7.06 5.04
C LEU A 104 6.30 -6.36 6.03
N ARG A 105 5.74 -7.11 7.00
CA ARG A 105 4.87 -6.55 8.04
C ARG A 105 5.65 -5.60 8.96
N ALA A 106 6.90 -5.92 9.32
CA ALA A 106 7.74 -5.03 10.11
C ALA A 106 8.09 -3.73 9.37
N ILE A 107 8.38 -3.80 8.07
CA ILE A 107 8.61 -2.63 7.22
C ILE A 107 7.34 -1.75 7.18
N VAL A 108 6.17 -2.35 6.97
CA VAL A 108 4.89 -1.62 6.96
C VAL A 108 4.53 -1.00 8.30
N ALA A 109 4.81 -1.69 9.40
CA ALA A 109 4.58 -1.19 10.75
C ALA A 109 5.50 -0.01 11.10
N SER A 110 6.74 -0.01 10.59
CA SER A 110 7.72 1.06 10.83
C SER A 110 7.55 2.28 9.94
N PHE A 111 6.68 2.21 8.91
CA PHE A 111 6.39 3.36 8.06
C PHE A 111 5.60 4.42 8.82
N LEU A 112 6.25 5.57 9.02
CA LEU A 112 5.72 6.73 9.72
C LEU A 112 6.11 8.01 8.96
N VAL A 113 5.10 8.82 8.66
CA VAL A 113 5.23 10.17 8.15
C VAL A 113 4.87 11.13 9.27
N THR A 114 5.83 11.95 9.68
CA THR A 114 5.61 13.04 10.62
C THR A 114 5.34 14.34 9.87
N PRO A 115 4.22 15.03 10.13
CA PRO A 115 4.01 16.38 9.63
C PRO A 115 5.15 17.30 10.09
N PRO A 116 5.53 18.32 9.29
CA PRO A 116 6.43 19.37 9.76
C PRO A 116 5.83 20.06 10.99
N LYS A 117 6.69 20.40 11.96
CA LYS A 117 6.32 21.15 13.17
C LYS A 117 5.94 22.59 12.84
#